data_AF-A0A9R1L6F1-F1
#
_entry.id   AF-A0A9R1L6F1-F1
#
_cell.length_a   1.000
_cell.length_b   1.000
_cell.length_c   1.000
_cell.angle_alpha   90.00
_cell.angle_beta   90.00
_cell.angle_gamma   90.00
#
_symmetry.space_group_name_H-M   'P 1'
#
loop_
_entity.id
_entity.type
_entity.pdbx_description
1 polymer ?
#
loop_
_entity_poly.entity_id
_entity_poly.type
_entity_poly.pdbx_seq_one_letter_code
_entity_poly.pdbx_strand_id
1 'polypeptide(L)'
;GTGTGSSNFSAAMAWPSPLARARHLPLPLYAVIDYLWYRRYVDGAYTDSYGFDNIDEWGRPFPDLQRFPSSKYDKGFSQIANKVHEMGLKFGIHLMKGISTQAVNANTPILDIETGKPYVENGRQWAARDIGLTHKTCAWMPHGFMSVNTNIGAGRAFLRSLYRQYADWGVDFVKVDCIFGTDYSPEEVITISQLLQELDRPIVLSISPGTEVTVPLAENISEHVNMYRITGDDWDNWKDVSSHFTVSSAFAAANKIGATGLRGKSWPDLDMLPFGWLTDPGVNQGPHRPCNLTFDEQKAQMTLWSMAKSPLIYGGDLRHLDNSTFSIMTNPTLLKINYYSKNNMEFHYVYGETTSNTRHSGHLSPQYTVNPTKHDGMVVGLTSCTNDQANGWFVFPQDGKSDHICRIYETENGKNVSFCLGKTKPLLASDDDINEKEEDQTKFHLAVADINDSCLDASASRRRTASEVKLLMFSRCKWHARQMWELNDKGNLVSSYSRLCATVESSKEAGITGARAWIATGSKGEIYLAFFNLDSVSRKITARISDLEKVLGTAFVRKHSCSCSDVWSGRNLGLVEEEISAAVNPHGCVVFELMC
;
A
#
# COMPACT_ATOMS: atom_id res chain seq x y z
N GLY A 1 18.07 -11.25 64.73
CA GLY A 1 17.15 -10.15 65.02
C GLY A 1 17.17 -9.21 63.85
N THR A 2 16.12 -9.27 63.04
CA THR A 2 15.93 -8.54 61.78
C THR A 2 15.52 -7.11 62.04
N GLY A 3 16.37 -6.16 61.64
CA GLY A 3 16.07 -4.73 61.59
C GLY A 3 15.42 -4.37 60.25
N THR A 4 14.28 -3.73 60.35
CA THR A 4 13.45 -3.15 59.30
C THR A 4 14.17 -2.04 58.53
N GLY A 5 14.04 -2.06 57.21
CA GLY A 5 14.39 -0.94 56.33
C GLY A 5 13.50 -0.96 55.10
N SER A 6 12.40 -0.21 55.14
CA SER A 6 11.57 0.11 53.98
C SER A 6 12.39 0.93 52.99
N SER A 7 12.72 0.36 51.83
CA SER A 7 13.21 1.13 50.69
C SER A 7 12.13 1.13 49.60
N ASN A 8 11.64 2.33 49.33
CA ASN A 8 10.77 2.67 48.21
C ASN A 8 11.37 2.16 46.89
N PHE A 9 10.75 1.15 46.28
CA PHE A 9 10.93 0.86 44.86
C PHE A 9 10.11 1.85 44.02
N SER A 10 10.52 3.12 44.08
CA SER A 10 10.18 4.14 43.07
C SER A 10 11.37 4.26 42.13
N ALA A 11 11.68 3.20 41.41
CA ALA A 11 12.54 3.28 40.24
C ALA A 11 11.60 3.51 39.05
N ALA A 12 11.31 4.79 38.78
CA ALA A 12 10.77 5.20 37.50
C ALA A 12 11.70 4.65 36.41
N MET A 13 11.24 3.64 35.66
CA MET A 13 11.87 3.26 34.40
C MET A 13 11.74 4.48 33.49
N ALA A 14 12.79 5.29 33.46
CA ALA A 14 12.97 6.30 32.45
C ALA A 14 13.03 5.57 31.11
N TRP A 15 12.00 5.77 30.31
CA TRP A 15 11.99 5.43 28.91
C TRP A 15 13.25 5.95 28.22
N PRO A 16 13.67 5.37 27.08
CA PRO A 16 14.60 6.04 26.21
C PRO A 16 14.13 7.49 26.02
N SER A 17 15.01 8.45 26.32
CA SER A 17 14.78 9.89 26.17
C SER A 17 14.09 10.34 24.86
N PRO A 18 14.14 9.59 23.72
CA PRO A 18 13.37 9.93 22.52
C PRO A 18 11.83 10.01 22.67
N LEU A 19 11.17 9.08 23.36
CA LEU A 19 9.69 9.09 23.47
C LEU A 19 9.17 10.21 24.39
N ALA A 20 9.99 10.65 25.34
CA ALA A 20 9.67 11.81 26.17
C ALA A 20 9.59 13.11 25.35
N ARG A 21 10.32 13.23 24.23
CA ARG A 21 10.27 14.40 23.33
C ARG A 21 9.06 14.40 22.40
N ALA A 22 8.47 13.23 22.11
CA ALA A 22 7.25 13.10 21.32
C ALA A 22 5.99 13.57 22.08
N ARG A 23 6.06 13.82 23.39
CA ARG A 23 4.95 14.32 24.23
C ARG A 23 4.41 15.70 23.83
N HIS A 24 5.10 16.43 22.95
CA HIS A 24 4.63 17.72 22.42
C HIS A 24 3.78 17.59 21.16
N LEU A 25 3.61 16.38 20.62
CA LEU A 25 2.64 16.10 19.54
C LEU A 25 1.30 15.71 20.19
N PRO A 26 0.19 16.43 19.92
CA PRO A 26 -1.11 16.18 20.55
C PRO A 26 -1.83 14.95 19.95
N LEU A 27 -1.10 13.89 19.59
CA LEU A 27 -1.62 12.73 18.87
C LEU A 27 -1.69 11.51 19.80
N PRO A 28 -2.79 10.73 19.78
CA PRO A 28 -2.82 9.45 20.46
C PRO A 28 -1.80 8.51 19.80
N LEU A 29 -0.85 8.02 20.60
CA LEU A 29 0.15 7.05 20.17
C LEU A 29 -0.34 5.64 20.51
N TYR A 30 -0.21 4.71 19.56
CA TYR A 30 -0.67 3.33 19.71
C TYR A 30 0.50 2.36 19.83
N ALA A 31 0.35 1.34 20.66
CA ALA A 31 1.16 0.13 20.66
C ALA A 31 0.27 -1.04 20.22
N VAL A 32 0.56 -1.60 19.05
CA VAL A 32 -0.30 -2.61 18.40
C VAL A 32 0.46 -3.95 18.33
N ILE A 33 -0.16 -5.02 18.84
CA ILE A 33 0.33 -6.39 18.63
C ILE A 33 -0.26 -6.89 17.32
N ASP A 34 0.58 -7.11 16.31
CA ASP A 34 0.14 -7.60 14.99
C ASP A 34 -0.10 -9.14 14.99
N TYR A 35 -0.24 -9.73 13.81
CA TYR A 35 -0.93 -11.01 13.58
C TYR A 35 -0.43 -12.21 14.41
N LEU A 36 -1.35 -13.14 14.65
CA LEU A 36 -1.11 -14.46 15.28
C LEU A 36 -0.65 -14.47 16.74
N TRP A 37 -0.99 -13.47 17.54
CA TRP A 37 -0.74 -13.49 18.99
C TRP A 37 -1.39 -14.66 19.75
N TYR A 38 -2.44 -15.27 19.19
CA TYR A 38 -3.11 -16.45 19.72
C TYR A 38 -2.48 -17.78 19.28
N ARG A 39 -1.61 -17.78 18.26
CA ARG A 39 -1.00 -19.01 17.77
C ARG A 39 0.11 -19.47 18.71
N ARG A 40 0.07 -20.76 19.07
CA ARG A 40 1.05 -21.38 19.95
C ARG A 40 2.46 -21.26 19.38
N TYR A 41 3.37 -20.81 20.23
CA TYR A 41 4.80 -20.73 19.90
C TYR A 41 5.48 -22.08 20.12
N VAL A 42 5.26 -23.01 19.19
CA VAL A 42 5.77 -24.39 19.22
C VAL A 42 6.27 -24.81 17.84
N ASP A 43 7.16 -25.81 17.81
CA ASP A 43 7.66 -26.37 16.56
C ASP A 43 6.51 -26.90 15.69
N GLY A 44 6.54 -26.57 14.39
CA GLY A 44 5.51 -26.93 13.43
C GLY A 44 4.34 -25.93 13.31
N ALA A 45 4.22 -24.96 14.24
CA ALA A 45 3.26 -23.87 14.08
C ALA A 45 3.78 -22.85 13.05
N TYR A 46 2.99 -22.57 12.03
CA TYR A 46 3.26 -21.55 11.00
C TYR A 46 1.98 -20.79 10.62
N THR A 47 2.11 -19.86 9.68
CA THR A 47 1.07 -18.91 9.28
C THR A 47 -0.28 -19.54 8.94
N ASP A 48 -0.32 -20.70 8.27
CA ASP A 48 -1.57 -21.39 7.90
C ASP A 48 -1.73 -22.75 8.58
N SER A 49 -1.04 -22.94 9.72
CA SER A 49 -1.13 -24.19 10.47
C SER A 49 -2.47 -24.34 11.19
N TYR A 50 -3.18 -25.45 10.93
CA TYR A 50 -4.38 -25.84 11.66
C TYR A 50 -4.04 -26.51 13.00
N GLY A 51 -4.86 -26.26 14.02
CA GLY A 51 -4.75 -26.94 15.32
C GLY A 51 -3.76 -26.29 16.30
N PHE A 52 -3.16 -25.15 15.94
CA PHE A 52 -2.18 -24.44 16.78
C PHE A 52 -2.73 -23.17 17.43
N ASP A 53 -3.99 -22.82 17.19
CA ASP A 53 -4.59 -21.61 17.77
C ASP A 53 -5.04 -21.86 19.21
N ASN A 54 -4.65 -20.98 20.13
CA ASN A 54 -5.26 -20.95 21.45
C ASN A 54 -6.64 -20.31 21.33
N ILE A 55 -7.67 -21.05 21.71
CA ILE A 55 -9.06 -20.58 21.79
C ILE A 55 -9.61 -20.87 23.18
N ASP A 56 -10.50 -20.02 23.68
CA ASP A 56 -11.23 -20.27 24.91
C ASP A 56 -12.39 -21.26 24.71
N GLU A 57 -13.12 -21.59 25.78
CA GLU A 57 -14.23 -22.56 25.70
C GLU A 57 -15.39 -22.11 24.80
N TRP A 58 -15.43 -20.83 24.38
CA TRP A 58 -16.43 -20.22 23.52
C TRP A 58 -15.97 -20.07 22.06
N GLY A 59 -14.79 -20.62 21.74
CA GLY A 59 -14.20 -20.56 20.40
C GLY A 59 -13.55 -19.22 20.04
N ARG A 60 -13.32 -18.34 21.02
CA ARG A 60 -12.67 -17.04 20.80
C ARG A 60 -11.14 -17.17 20.89
N PRO A 61 -10.36 -16.56 19.98
CA PRO A 61 -8.90 -16.53 20.08
C PRO A 61 -8.41 -15.97 21.42
N PHE A 62 -7.40 -16.64 21.99
CA PHE A 62 -6.84 -16.34 23.31
C PHE A 62 -5.31 -16.21 23.25
N PRO A 63 -4.66 -15.31 24.00
CA PRO A 63 -3.21 -15.11 23.88
C PRO A 63 -2.39 -16.36 24.16
N ASP A 64 -1.35 -16.56 23.37
CA ASP A 64 -0.38 -17.61 23.65
C ASP A 64 0.36 -17.34 24.96
N LEU A 65 0.19 -18.24 25.92
CA LEU A 65 0.67 -18.07 27.29
C LEU A 65 2.19 -18.17 27.42
N GLN A 66 2.88 -18.67 26.40
CA GLN A 66 4.34 -18.69 26.35
C GLN A 66 4.87 -17.34 25.89
N ARG A 67 4.28 -16.75 24.84
CA ARG A 67 4.60 -15.40 24.37
C ARG A 67 4.11 -14.30 25.30
N PHE A 68 2.97 -14.50 25.96
CA PHE A 68 2.31 -13.52 26.83
C PHE A 68 2.03 -14.11 28.22
N PRO A 69 3.04 -14.24 29.09
CA PRO A 69 2.88 -14.88 30.40
C PRO A 69 1.91 -14.17 31.34
N SER A 70 1.70 -12.85 31.19
CA SER A 70 0.73 -12.09 32.00
C SER A 70 -0.70 -12.59 31.80
N SER A 71 -1.02 -13.10 30.60
CA SER A 71 -2.34 -13.63 30.23
C SER A 71 -2.75 -14.87 31.02
N LYS A 72 -1.81 -15.52 31.72
CA LYS A 72 -2.09 -16.65 32.62
C LYS A 72 -2.95 -16.24 33.82
N TYR A 73 -2.87 -14.98 34.25
CA TYR A 73 -3.44 -14.51 35.50
C TYR A 73 -4.73 -13.71 35.32
N ASP A 74 -4.77 -12.81 34.34
CA ASP A 74 -5.90 -11.91 34.07
C ASP A 74 -6.83 -12.43 32.96
N LYS A 75 -6.49 -13.59 32.38
CA LYS A 75 -7.19 -14.21 31.27
C LYS A 75 -7.31 -13.29 30.04
N GLY A 76 -6.21 -12.66 29.64
CA GLY A 76 -6.18 -11.89 28.39
C GLY A 76 -5.06 -10.88 28.28
N PHE A 77 -5.37 -9.71 27.74
CA PHE A 77 -4.42 -8.62 27.57
C PHE A 77 -4.57 -7.47 28.57
N SER A 78 -5.44 -7.58 29.57
CA SER A 78 -5.74 -6.48 30.51
C SER A 78 -4.49 -5.92 31.18
N GLN A 79 -3.54 -6.74 31.62
CA GLN A 79 -2.27 -6.30 32.21
C GLN A 79 -1.38 -5.57 31.20
N ILE A 80 -1.32 -6.04 29.96
CA ILE A 80 -0.54 -5.38 28.89
C ILE A 80 -1.19 -4.04 28.55
N ALA A 81 -2.50 -4.01 28.35
CA ALA A 81 -3.25 -2.80 28.06
C ALA A 81 -3.09 -1.76 29.17
N ASN A 82 -3.28 -2.17 30.45
CA ASN A 82 -3.06 -1.30 31.60
C ASN A 82 -1.65 -0.73 31.60
N LYS A 83 -0.63 -1.55 31.30
CA LYS A 83 0.75 -1.08 31.25
C LYS A 83 0.96 -0.04 30.15
N VAL A 84 0.40 -0.28 28.97
CA VAL A 84 0.41 0.65 27.83
C VAL A 84 -0.35 1.96 28.16
N HIS A 85 -1.44 1.89 28.92
CA HIS A 85 -2.19 3.07 29.35
C HIS A 85 -1.46 3.87 30.42
N GLU A 86 -0.82 3.23 31.41
CA GLU A 86 0.06 3.89 32.40
C GLU A 86 1.20 4.68 31.72
N MET A 87 1.61 4.19 30.55
CA MET A 87 2.62 4.76 29.68
C MET A 87 2.11 5.98 28.88
N GLY A 88 0.80 6.27 28.94
CA GLY A 88 0.14 7.36 28.21
C GLY A 88 -0.18 7.01 26.75
N LEU A 89 -0.07 5.72 26.37
CA LEU A 89 -0.34 5.21 25.03
C LEU A 89 -1.72 4.53 24.97
N LYS A 90 -2.10 4.13 23.76
CA LYS A 90 -3.30 3.35 23.45
C LYS A 90 -2.91 1.94 23.01
N PHE A 91 -3.69 0.93 23.36
CA PHE A 91 -3.35 -0.46 23.07
C PHE A 91 -4.16 -1.01 21.91
N GLY A 92 -3.53 -1.72 20.98
CA GLY A 92 -4.21 -2.33 19.85
C GLY A 92 -3.81 -3.77 19.58
N ILE A 93 -4.67 -4.50 18.87
CA ILE A 93 -4.43 -5.88 18.44
C ILE A 93 -4.87 -6.11 16.99
N HIS A 94 -4.15 -6.97 16.28
CA HIS A 94 -4.57 -7.53 14.99
C HIS A 94 -5.57 -8.67 15.19
N LEU A 95 -6.52 -8.81 14.29
CA LEU A 95 -7.54 -9.84 14.27
C LEU A 95 -7.66 -10.41 12.86
N MET A 96 -7.95 -11.70 12.73
CA MET A 96 -8.44 -12.27 11.48
C MET A 96 -9.97 -12.11 11.40
N LYS A 97 -10.52 -12.02 10.18
CA LYS A 97 -11.99 -12.05 10.00
C LYS A 97 -12.62 -13.28 10.67
N GLY A 98 -13.84 -13.09 11.17
CA GLY A 98 -14.76 -14.14 11.55
C GLY A 98 -14.27 -15.05 12.68
N ILE A 99 -14.20 -16.35 12.40
CA ILE A 99 -14.02 -17.42 13.38
C ILE A 99 -12.91 -18.38 12.93
N SER A 100 -12.17 -18.95 13.89
CA SER A 100 -11.14 -19.93 13.58
C SER A 100 -11.73 -21.25 13.12
N THR A 101 -11.08 -21.89 12.15
CA THR A 101 -11.41 -23.24 11.69
C THR A 101 -11.34 -24.24 12.84
N GLN A 102 -10.46 -24.03 13.82
CA GLN A 102 -10.37 -24.87 15.02
C GLN A 102 -11.65 -24.80 15.86
N ALA A 103 -12.21 -23.61 16.09
CA ALA A 103 -13.46 -23.45 16.85
C ALA A 103 -14.64 -24.11 16.14
N VAL A 104 -14.70 -23.99 14.81
CA VAL A 104 -15.69 -24.64 13.94
C VAL A 104 -15.56 -26.17 14.03
N ASN A 105 -14.35 -26.71 13.87
CA ASN A 105 -14.14 -28.16 13.90
C ASN A 105 -14.42 -28.76 15.29
N ALA A 106 -14.05 -28.06 16.36
CA ALA A 106 -14.39 -28.42 17.73
C ALA A 106 -15.88 -28.22 18.08
N ASN A 107 -16.62 -27.54 17.21
CA ASN A 107 -18.03 -27.16 17.41
C ASN A 107 -18.29 -26.48 18.76
N THR A 108 -17.42 -25.55 19.12
CA THR A 108 -17.50 -24.80 20.38
C THR A 108 -18.87 -24.11 20.54
N PRO A 109 -19.41 -24.01 21.77
CA PRO A 109 -20.61 -23.23 22.03
C PRO A 109 -20.34 -21.74 21.81
N ILE A 110 -21.37 -20.99 21.42
CA ILE A 110 -21.30 -19.53 21.31
C ILE A 110 -21.68 -18.91 22.65
N LEU A 111 -20.89 -17.95 23.16
CA LEU A 111 -21.21 -17.25 24.40
C LEU A 111 -22.37 -16.26 24.19
N ASP A 112 -23.40 -16.38 25.04
CA ASP A 112 -24.32 -15.29 25.29
C ASP A 112 -23.76 -14.42 26.43
N ILE A 113 -23.39 -13.18 26.10
CA ILE A 113 -22.76 -12.26 27.05
C ILE A 113 -23.70 -11.80 28.17
N GLU A 114 -25.02 -11.89 27.97
CA GLU A 114 -26.01 -11.47 28.97
C GLU A 114 -26.19 -12.54 30.04
N THR A 115 -26.16 -13.82 29.63
CA THR A 115 -26.45 -14.95 30.52
C THR A 115 -25.20 -15.69 31.00
N GLY A 116 -24.05 -15.49 30.34
CA GLY A 116 -22.82 -16.23 30.60
C GLY A 116 -22.89 -17.71 30.21
N LYS A 117 -23.87 -18.08 29.38
CA LYS A 117 -24.19 -19.46 28.99
C LYS A 117 -24.14 -19.61 27.46
N PRO A 118 -24.25 -20.85 26.94
CA PRO A 118 -24.39 -21.05 25.50
C PRO A 118 -25.59 -20.29 24.92
N TYR A 119 -25.39 -19.62 23.78
CA TYR A 119 -26.40 -18.84 23.09
C TYR A 119 -27.54 -19.72 22.57
N VAL A 120 -28.77 -19.39 22.98
CA VAL A 120 -30.00 -20.07 22.59
C VAL A 120 -30.92 -19.09 21.88
N GLU A 121 -31.34 -19.45 20.67
CA GLU A 121 -32.30 -18.69 19.88
C GLU A 121 -33.29 -19.66 19.25
N ASN A 122 -34.59 -19.36 19.36
CA ASN A 122 -35.68 -20.23 18.90
C ASN A 122 -35.63 -21.65 19.50
N GLY A 123 -35.25 -21.77 20.77
CA GLY A 123 -35.16 -23.05 21.48
C GLY A 123 -33.99 -23.95 21.05
N ARG A 124 -33.12 -23.46 20.16
CA ARG A 124 -31.91 -24.14 19.70
C ARG A 124 -30.68 -23.50 20.31
N GLN A 125 -29.79 -24.32 20.87
CA GLN A 125 -28.43 -23.89 21.21
C GLN A 125 -27.58 -23.86 19.93
N TRP A 126 -26.94 -22.74 19.66
CA TRP A 126 -26.09 -22.55 18.49
C TRP A 126 -24.61 -22.80 18.81
N ALA A 127 -23.87 -23.27 17.82
CA ALA A 127 -22.45 -23.59 17.95
C ALA A 127 -21.64 -23.09 16.73
N ALA A 128 -20.31 -23.13 16.83
CA ALA A 128 -19.41 -22.61 15.82
C ALA A 128 -19.65 -23.17 14.39
N ARG A 129 -20.04 -24.45 14.25
CA ARG A 129 -20.36 -25.04 12.93
C ARG A 129 -21.59 -24.43 12.27
N ASP A 130 -22.49 -23.86 13.05
CA ASP A 130 -23.73 -23.27 12.54
C ASP A 130 -23.50 -21.88 11.93
N ILE A 131 -22.40 -21.23 12.31
CA ILE A 131 -22.12 -19.83 11.95
C ILE A 131 -20.90 -19.66 11.03
N GLY A 132 -19.98 -20.63 10.98
CA GLY A 132 -18.79 -20.57 10.14
C GLY A 132 -19.10 -20.76 8.65
N LEU A 133 -18.70 -19.80 7.81
CA LEU A 133 -18.86 -19.87 6.36
C LEU A 133 -17.64 -20.54 5.71
N THR A 134 -17.64 -21.87 5.63
CA THR A 134 -16.50 -22.66 5.11
C THR A 134 -16.09 -22.36 3.67
N HIS A 135 -16.95 -21.71 2.88
CA HIS A 135 -16.67 -21.25 1.52
C HIS A 135 -16.09 -19.82 1.45
N LYS A 136 -15.94 -19.14 2.59
CA LYS A 136 -15.39 -17.78 2.72
C LYS A 136 -14.21 -17.74 3.70
N THR A 137 -13.20 -18.57 3.44
CA THR A 137 -11.93 -18.58 4.17
C THR A 137 -11.08 -17.35 3.84
N CYS A 138 -10.02 -17.10 4.61
CA CYS A 138 -8.98 -16.15 4.20
C CYS A 138 -8.18 -16.75 3.03
N ALA A 139 -7.99 -15.99 1.94
CA ALA A 139 -7.32 -16.50 0.74
C ALA A 139 -5.88 -17.00 0.97
N TRP A 140 -5.11 -16.32 1.84
CA TRP A 140 -3.73 -16.68 2.16
C TRP A 140 -3.59 -17.51 3.45
N MET A 141 -4.70 -17.73 4.18
CA MET A 141 -4.76 -18.57 5.37
C MET A 141 -6.03 -19.46 5.36
N PRO A 142 -6.21 -20.33 4.35
CA PRO A 142 -7.45 -21.07 4.16
C PRO A 142 -7.76 -22.07 5.27
N HIS A 143 -6.76 -22.54 6.03
CA HIS A 143 -6.94 -23.48 7.13
C HIS A 143 -7.11 -22.80 8.49
N GLY A 144 -6.81 -21.50 8.58
CA GLY A 144 -6.86 -20.75 9.83
C GLY A 144 -8.24 -20.20 10.18
N PHE A 145 -8.79 -19.33 9.33
CA PHE A 145 -9.98 -18.53 9.62
C PHE A 145 -10.98 -18.47 8.46
N MET A 146 -12.25 -18.29 8.81
CA MET A 146 -13.34 -18.08 7.87
C MET A 146 -14.33 -17.04 8.36
N SER A 147 -15.08 -16.45 7.43
CA SER A 147 -16.11 -15.45 7.74
C SER A 147 -17.22 -16.06 8.61
N VAL A 148 -17.89 -15.20 9.38
CA VAL A 148 -19.07 -15.59 10.18
C VAL A 148 -20.35 -15.20 9.45
N ASN A 149 -21.39 -16.03 9.54
CA ASN A 149 -22.71 -15.70 9.02
C ASN A 149 -23.39 -14.62 9.90
N THR A 150 -23.23 -13.35 9.53
CA THR A 150 -23.81 -12.22 10.26
C THR A 150 -25.30 -11.99 10.00
N ASN A 151 -25.94 -12.81 9.15
CA ASN A 151 -27.37 -12.74 8.87
C ASN A 151 -28.24 -13.43 9.94
N ILE A 152 -27.62 -14.16 10.87
CA ILE A 152 -28.32 -14.87 11.95
C ILE A 152 -27.87 -14.34 13.32
N GLY A 153 -28.75 -14.41 14.33
CA GLY A 153 -28.48 -13.87 15.66
C GLY A 153 -27.26 -14.50 16.31
N ALA A 154 -27.08 -15.81 16.15
CA ALA A 154 -25.92 -16.53 16.68
C ALA A 154 -24.57 -16.04 16.13
N GLY A 155 -24.47 -15.71 14.84
CA GLY A 155 -23.24 -15.18 14.25
C GLY A 155 -22.90 -13.78 14.80
N ARG A 156 -23.92 -12.93 14.96
CA ARG A 156 -23.77 -11.63 15.62
C ARG A 156 -23.42 -11.77 17.10
N ALA A 157 -23.99 -12.75 17.81
CA ALA A 157 -23.68 -13.04 19.20
C ALA A 157 -22.22 -13.47 19.39
N PHE A 158 -21.69 -14.32 18.51
CA PHE A 158 -20.27 -14.69 18.53
C PHE A 158 -19.37 -13.46 18.37
N LEU A 159 -19.58 -12.64 17.33
CA LEU A 159 -18.80 -11.42 17.13
C LEU A 159 -18.96 -10.46 18.31
N ARG A 160 -20.17 -10.27 18.85
CA ARG A 160 -20.41 -9.43 20.03
C ARG A 160 -19.58 -9.91 21.22
N SER A 161 -19.57 -11.22 21.49
CA SER A 161 -18.79 -11.82 22.57
C SER A 161 -17.28 -11.64 22.39
N LEU A 162 -16.82 -11.58 21.14
CA LEU A 162 -15.43 -11.36 20.76
C LEU A 162 -15.00 -9.90 21.01
N TYR A 163 -15.75 -8.93 20.47
CA TYR A 163 -15.41 -7.52 20.64
C TYR A 163 -15.64 -7.02 22.08
N ARG A 164 -16.58 -7.62 22.83
CA ARG A 164 -16.71 -7.34 24.27
C ARG A 164 -15.50 -7.82 25.05
N GLN A 165 -14.98 -9.02 24.76
CA GLN A 165 -13.73 -9.52 25.36
C GLN A 165 -12.56 -8.55 25.15
N TYR A 166 -12.42 -8.01 23.93
CA TYR A 166 -11.35 -7.05 23.64
C TYR A 166 -11.53 -5.72 24.39
N ALA A 167 -12.76 -5.24 24.53
CA ALA A 167 -13.07 -4.07 25.34
C ALA A 167 -12.74 -4.31 26.83
N ASP A 168 -13.09 -5.48 27.37
CA ASP A 168 -12.80 -5.88 28.75
C ASP A 168 -11.29 -6.02 29.01
N TRP A 169 -10.52 -6.39 27.97
CA TRP A 169 -9.05 -6.35 28.01
C TRP A 169 -8.45 -4.94 27.91
N GLY A 170 -9.25 -3.91 27.68
CA GLY A 170 -8.76 -2.53 27.54
C GLY A 170 -8.17 -2.22 26.15
N VAL A 171 -8.54 -2.96 25.10
CA VAL A 171 -8.13 -2.64 23.72
C VAL A 171 -8.76 -1.31 23.26
N ASP A 172 -8.00 -0.46 22.59
CA ASP A 172 -8.41 0.82 22.00
C ASP A 172 -8.42 0.80 20.46
N PHE A 173 -7.80 -0.21 19.85
CA PHE A 173 -7.61 -0.29 18.40
C PHE A 173 -7.64 -1.76 17.94
N VAL A 174 -8.37 -2.04 16.87
CA VAL A 174 -8.36 -3.35 16.21
C VAL A 174 -8.06 -3.22 14.73
N LYS A 175 -7.17 -4.07 14.21
CA LYS A 175 -6.89 -4.22 12.77
C LYS A 175 -7.43 -5.57 12.32
N VAL A 176 -8.52 -5.58 11.56
CA VAL A 176 -9.18 -6.79 11.08
C VAL A 176 -8.70 -7.14 9.68
N ASP A 177 -8.13 -8.32 9.54
CA ASP A 177 -7.44 -8.78 8.33
C ASP A 177 -8.22 -9.87 7.58
N CYS A 178 -7.85 -10.07 6.32
CA CYS A 178 -8.60 -10.86 5.34
C CYS A 178 -10.08 -10.47 5.24
N ILE A 179 -10.44 -9.20 5.42
CA ILE A 179 -11.84 -8.74 5.37
C ILE A 179 -12.08 -7.70 4.26
N PHE A 180 -11.00 -7.14 3.70
CA PHE A 180 -11.03 -6.11 2.66
C PHE A 180 -10.21 -6.53 1.43
N GLY A 181 -10.24 -5.71 0.38
CA GLY A 181 -9.58 -6.02 -0.89
C GLY A 181 -10.16 -7.27 -1.56
N THR A 182 -9.33 -8.26 -1.86
CA THR A 182 -9.73 -9.53 -2.49
C THR A 182 -10.64 -10.39 -1.61
N ASP A 183 -10.56 -10.23 -0.29
CA ASP A 183 -11.33 -10.99 0.70
C ASP A 183 -12.60 -10.24 1.17
N TYR A 184 -13.06 -9.29 0.36
CA TYR A 184 -14.08 -8.31 0.72
C TYR A 184 -15.35 -8.92 1.33
N SER A 185 -15.62 -8.56 2.58
CA SER A 185 -16.77 -9.05 3.36
C SER A 185 -17.53 -7.88 4.02
N PRO A 186 -18.30 -7.09 3.24
CA PRO A 186 -18.90 -5.84 3.73
C PRO A 186 -19.90 -6.06 4.86
N GLU A 187 -20.71 -7.12 4.82
CA GLU A 187 -21.70 -7.40 5.86
C GLU A 187 -21.03 -7.65 7.21
N GLU A 188 -19.85 -8.26 7.20
CA GLU A 188 -19.06 -8.51 8.41
C GLU A 188 -18.42 -7.20 8.92
N VAL A 189 -17.83 -6.38 8.04
CA VAL A 189 -17.31 -5.05 8.39
C VAL A 189 -18.39 -4.18 9.04
N ILE A 190 -19.58 -4.11 8.43
CA ILE A 190 -20.71 -3.34 8.95
C ILE A 190 -21.17 -3.88 10.31
N THR A 191 -21.23 -5.20 10.47
CA THR A 191 -21.63 -5.82 11.74
C THR A 191 -20.62 -5.50 12.84
N ILE A 192 -19.32 -5.61 12.55
CA ILE A 192 -18.24 -5.23 13.49
C ILE A 192 -18.39 -3.76 13.88
N SER A 193 -18.57 -2.88 12.89
CA SER A 193 -18.77 -1.44 13.10
C SER A 193 -19.96 -1.13 14.02
N GLN A 194 -21.09 -1.84 13.85
CA GLN A 194 -22.27 -1.71 14.71
C GLN A 194 -21.98 -2.18 16.13
N LEU A 195 -21.34 -3.34 16.30
CA LEU A 195 -21.01 -3.90 17.60
C LEU A 195 -20.04 -3.00 18.38
N LEU A 196 -19.05 -2.40 17.71
CA LEU A 196 -18.15 -1.43 18.33
C LEU A 196 -18.88 -0.17 18.82
N GLN A 197 -20.01 0.19 18.20
CA GLN A 197 -20.84 1.30 18.66
C GLN A 197 -21.65 0.97 19.92
N GLU A 198 -21.93 -0.30 20.17
CA GLU A 198 -22.61 -0.79 21.39
C GLU A 198 -21.67 -0.77 22.62
N LEU A 199 -20.35 -0.61 22.42
CA LEU A 199 -19.37 -0.60 23.50
C LEU A 199 -19.21 0.80 24.12
N ASP A 200 -19.14 0.83 25.46
CA ASP A 200 -18.81 2.03 26.24
C ASP A 200 -17.36 2.50 25.98
N ARG A 201 -16.46 1.54 25.72
CA ARG A 201 -15.07 1.82 25.35
C ARG A 201 -14.96 2.07 23.84
N PRO A 202 -14.51 3.26 23.40
CA PRO A 202 -14.24 3.50 21.98
C PRO A 202 -13.06 2.65 21.51
N ILE A 203 -13.28 1.88 20.44
CA ILE A 203 -12.24 1.10 19.76
C ILE A 203 -12.16 1.58 18.31
N VAL A 204 -10.97 1.95 17.86
CA VAL A 204 -10.68 2.32 16.48
C VAL A 204 -10.70 1.06 15.60
N LEU A 205 -11.40 1.12 14.47
CA LEU A 205 -11.49 0.02 13.51
C LEU A 205 -10.63 0.29 12.26
N SER A 206 -9.59 -0.53 12.10
CA SER A 206 -8.77 -0.66 10.88
C SER A 206 -9.12 -1.95 10.13
N ILE A 207 -9.18 -1.91 8.80
CA ILE A 207 -9.43 -3.10 7.97
C ILE A 207 -8.31 -3.34 6.93
N SER A 208 -8.03 -4.62 6.67
CA SER A 208 -6.90 -5.13 5.90
C SER A 208 -7.27 -6.44 5.17
N PRO A 209 -6.53 -6.86 4.14
CA PRO A 209 -5.55 -6.08 3.38
C PRO A 209 -6.22 -5.20 2.32
N GLY A 210 -5.43 -4.42 1.57
CA GLY A 210 -5.91 -3.51 0.53
C GLY A 210 -5.59 -3.99 -0.89
N THR A 211 -5.37 -5.30 -1.07
CA THR A 211 -5.05 -5.90 -2.37
C THR A 211 -6.18 -5.64 -3.38
N GLU A 212 -5.84 -5.05 -4.52
CA GLU A 212 -6.78 -4.71 -5.61
C GLU A 212 -7.96 -3.79 -5.19
N VAL A 213 -7.76 -2.97 -4.15
CA VAL A 213 -8.78 -2.01 -3.72
C VAL A 213 -9.01 -0.92 -4.77
N THR A 214 -10.28 -0.55 -4.93
CA THR A 214 -10.72 0.54 -5.81
C THR A 214 -11.52 1.57 -5.02
N VAL A 215 -11.61 2.80 -5.53
CA VAL A 215 -12.43 3.87 -4.91
C VAL A 215 -13.89 3.43 -4.63
N PRO A 216 -14.60 2.77 -5.57
CA PRO A 216 -15.95 2.28 -5.28
C PRO A 216 -16.04 1.23 -4.18
N LEU A 217 -14.99 0.42 -3.99
CA LEU A 217 -14.95 -0.55 -2.90
C LEU A 217 -14.88 0.17 -1.55
N ALA A 218 -14.00 1.17 -1.46
CA ALA A 218 -13.86 1.98 -0.26
C ALA A 218 -15.11 2.82 0.05
N GLU A 219 -15.84 3.28 -0.97
CA GLU A 219 -17.12 3.99 -0.81
C GLU A 219 -18.15 3.21 0.00
N ASN A 220 -18.17 1.90 -0.15
CA ASN A 220 -19.12 1.04 0.54
C ASN A 220 -18.80 0.81 2.03
N ILE A 221 -17.56 1.11 2.47
CA ILE A 221 -17.12 0.81 3.84
C ILE A 221 -16.58 2.00 4.61
N SER A 222 -16.26 3.12 3.95
CA SER A 222 -15.52 4.20 4.61
C SER A 222 -16.28 4.77 5.80
N GLU A 223 -17.61 4.85 5.74
CA GLU A 223 -18.46 5.34 6.83
C GLU A 223 -18.49 4.40 8.06
N HIS A 224 -18.10 3.14 7.88
CA HIS A 224 -18.15 2.10 8.90
C HIS A 224 -16.81 1.86 9.60
N VAL A 225 -15.71 2.44 9.11
CA VAL A 225 -14.36 2.20 9.64
C VAL A 225 -13.62 3.51 9.91
N ASN A 226 -12.55 3.46 10.70
CA ASN A 226 -11.68 4.59 10.95
C ASN A 226 -10.49 4.66 9.98
N MET A 227 -10.05 3.52 9.47
CA MET A 227 -9.04 3.42 8.43
C MET A 227 -9.18 2.11 7.65
N TYR A 228 -8.72 2.10 6.41
CA TYR A 228 -8.79 0.95 5.52
C TYR A 228 -7.60 0.93 4.59
N ARG A 229 -6.93 -0.22 4.49
CA ARG A 229 -5.76 -0.38 3.63
C ARG A 229 -6.16 -0.24 2.16
N ILE A 230 -5.42 0.54 1.38
CA ILE A 230 -5.72 0.76 -0.06
C ILE A 230 -4.74 0.06 -1.01
N THR A 231 -3.72 -0.61 -0.49
CA THR A 231 -2.72 -1.38 -1.24
C THR A 231 -2.49 -2.76 -0.62
N GLY A 232 -1.69 -3.60 -1.30
CA GLY A 232 -1.10 -4.77 -0.64
C GLY A 232 -0.12 -4.36 0.47
N ASP A 233 0.50 -5.36 1.09
CA ASP A 233 1.48 -5.15 2.15
C ASP A 233 2.70 -4.37 1.64
N ASP A 234 3.07 -3.32 2.35
CA ASP A 234 4.23 -2.49 2.08
C ASP A 234 5.47 -3.05 2.78
N TRP A 235 6.54 -3.19 2.00
CA TRP A 235 7.84 -3.59 2.51
C TRP A 235 8.93 -2.67 1.97
N ASP A 236 10.14 -2.85 2.50
CA ASP A 236 11.27 -1.97 2.31
C ASP A 236 11.98 -2.15 0.96
N ASN A 237 11.22 -2.15 -0.13
CA ASN A 237 11.73 -2.08 -1.49
C ASN A 237 11.02 -0.98 -2.27
N TRP A 238 11.75 -0.33 -3.17
CA TRP A 238 11.22 0.83 -3.90
C TRP A 238 9.99 0.54 -4.75
N LYS A 239 9.85 -0.71 -5.25
CA LYS A 239 8.69 -1.09 -6.06
C LYS A 239 7.40 -1.02 -5.24
N ASP A 240 7.43 -1.45 -3.99
CA ASP A 240 6.28 -1.35 -3.09
C ASP A 240 5.97 0.11 -2.80
N VAL A 241 6.96 0.90 -2.37
CA VAL A 241 6.81 2.35 -2.08
C VAL A 241 6.25 3.12 -3.29
N SER A 242 6.82 2.92 -4.48
CA SER A 242 6.42 3.65 -5.70
C SER A 242 5.00 3.29 -6.18
N SER A 243 4.51 2.08 -5.86
CA SER A 243 3.16 1.65 -6.22
C SER A 243 2.05 2.49 -5.54
N HIS A 244 2.34 3.05 -4.36
CA HIS A 244 1.39 3.86 -3.59
C HIS A 244 1.06 5.21 -4.25
N PHE A 245 1.94 5.78 -5.06
CA PHE A 245 1.74 7.11 -5.65
C PHE A 245 0.48 7.19 -6.51
N THR A 246 0.23 6.17 -7.34
CA THR A 246 -0.94 6.14 -8.22
C THR A 246 -2.22 5.88 -7.43
N VAL A 247 -2.18 4.95 -6.46
CA VAL A 247 -3.35 4.59 -5.65
C VAL A 247 -3.76 5.76 -4.75
N SER A 248 -2.82 6.35 -4.01
CA SER A 248 -3.08 7.49 -3.13
C SER A 248 -3.64 8.70 -3.89
N SER A 249 -3.12 8.99 -5.09
CA SER A 249 -3.64 10.05 -5.96
C SER A 249 -5.10 9.82 -6.34
N ALA A 250 -5.46 8.60 -6.77
CA ALA A 250 -6.84 8.26 -7.11
C ALA A 250 -7.80 8.42 -5.92
N PHE A 251 -7.36 8.06 -4.71
CA PHE A 251 -8.13 8.22 -3.48
C PHE A 251 -8.27 9.68 -3.05
N ALA A 252 -7.22 10.49 -3.22
CA ALA A 252 -7.27 11.93 -3.00
C ALA A 252 -8.25 12.63 -3.95
N ALA A 253 -8.16 12.34 -5.26
CA ALA A 253 -9.06 12.87 -6.29
C ALA A 253 -10.53 12.49 -6.03
N ALA A 254 -10.77 11.34 -5.42
CA ALA A 254 -12.10 10.89 -5.01
C ALA A 254 -12.57 11.43 -3.64
N ASN A 255 -11.85 12.41 -3.07
CA ASN A 255 -12.14 13.02 -1.76
C ASN A 255 -12.27 12.00 -0.62
N LYS A 256 -11.43 10.95 -0.63
CA LYS A 256 -11.46 9.89 0.39
C LYS A 256 -10.56 10.15 1.59
N ILE A 257 -9.64 11.10 1.49
CA ILE A 257 -8.79 11.50 2.62
C ILE A 257 -9.65 12.19 3.69
N GLY A 258 -9.81 11.54 4.85
CA GLY A 258 -10.60 12.08 5.96
C GLY A 258 -12.11 12.15 5.63
N ALA A 259 -12.62 11.19 4.85
CA ALA A 259 -14.04 11.03 4.59
C ALA A 259 -14.82 10.71 5.89
N THR A 260 -16.15 10.76 5.86
CA THR A 260 -16.96 10.32 7.00
C THR A 260 -16.64 8.86 7.36
N GLY A 261 -16.45 8.59 8.65
CA GLY A 261 -16.10 7.27 9.16
C GLY A 261 -16.72 6.97 10.53
N LEU A 262 -16.37 5.81 11.07
CA LEU A 262 -16.90 5.33 12.35
C LEU A 262 -16.63 6.33 13.47
N ARG A 263 -17.70 6.90 14.06
CA ARG A 263 -17.63 7.91 15.13
C ARG A 263 -16.72 9.11 14.78
N GLY A 264 -16.55 9.44 13.49
CA GLY A 264 -15.69 10.55 13.07
C GLY A 264 -15.27 10.48 11.60
N LYS A 265 -13.96 10.33 11.38
CA LYS A 265 -13.35 10.33 10.04
C LYS A 265 -12.75 8.96 9.71
N SER A 266 -12.64 8.70 8.42
CA SER A 266 -12.03 7.52 7.82
C SER A 266 -10.82 7.90 6.98
N TRP A 267 -9.73 7.13 7.10
CA TRP A 267 -8.45 7.44 6.47
C TRP A 267 -8.00 6.29 5.55
N PRO A 268 -7.67 6.58 4.28
CA PRO A 268 -6.97 5.62 3.42
C PRO A 268 -5.61 5.28 4.04
N ASP A 269 -5.35 4.00 4.25
CA ASP A 269 -4.13 3.48 4.87
C ASP A 269 -3.17 2.92 3.82
N LEU A 270 -1.97 3.51 3.75
CA LEU A 270 -0.87 3.09 2.88
C LEU A 270 0.02 2.02 3.52
N ASP A 271 -0.42 1.43 4.64
CA ASP A 271 0.32 0.44 5.43
C ASP A 271 1.44 1.05 6.31
N MET A 272 2.04 0.18 7.11
CA MET A 272 3.10 0.46 8.06
C MET A 272 4.37 0.91 7.37
N LEU A 273 5.17 1.73 8.06
CA LEU A 273 6.47 2.21 7.60
C LEU A 273 7.54 1.16 7.95
N PRO A 274 8.16 0.48 6.95
CA PRO A 274 9.14 -0.57 7.18
C PRO A 274 10.53 0.06 7.40
N PHE A 275 10.67 0.82 8.49
CA PHE A 275 11.88 1.57 8.82
C PHE A 275 12.66 0.92 9.97
N GLY A 276 13.94 1.25 10.08
CA GLY A 276 14.80 0.81 11.19
C GLY A 276 15.13 -0.67 11.15
N TRP A 277 15.00 -1.35 12.29
CA TRP A 277 15.41 -2.75 12.47
C TRP A 277 14.22 -3.70 12.31
N LEU A 278 14.28 -4.59 11.32
CA LEU A 278 13.17 -5.39 10.81
C LEU A 278 13.49 -6.88 10.79
N THR A 279 12.47 -7.69 10.48
CA THR A 279 12.57 -9.10 10.09
C THR A 279 11.84 -9.28 8.76
N ASP A 280 12.30 -10.22 7.94
CA ASP A 280 11.67 -10.50 6.65
C ASP A 280 10.21 -10.96 6.78
N PRO A 281 9.38 -10.65 5.76
CA PRO A 281 7.97 -11.06 5.75
C PRO A 281 7.80 -12.57 5.97
N GLY A 282 6.84 -12.94 6.82
CA GLY A 282 6.48 -14.33 7.10
C GLY A 282 7.47 -15.10 7.99
N VAL A 283 8.52 -14.45 8.51
CA VAL A 283 9.49 -15.10 9.38
C VAL A 283 9.18 -14.87 10.86
N ASN A 284 9.04 -15.96 11.62
CA ASN A 284 8.65 -15.92 13.03
C ASN A 284 9.74 -15.33 13.95
N GLN A 285 11.02 -15.59 13.65
CA GLN A 285 12.16 -15.11 14.43
C GLN A 285 13.41 -14.97 13.57
N GLY A 286 13.85 -13.73 13.32
CA GLY A 286 15.12 -13.42 12.67
C GLY A 286 15.33 -14.09 11.29
N PRO A 287 16.45 -13.86 10.59
CA PRO A 287 17.47 -12.88 10.92
C PRO A 287 16.86 -11.48 10.98
N HIS A 288 17.35 -10.68 11.92
CA HIS A 288 16.99 -9.27 11.95
C HIS A 288 17.95 -8.50 11.05
N ARG A 289 17.44 -7.50 10.36
CA ARG A 289 18.21 -6.70 9.41
C ARG A 289 17.77 -5.23 9.44
N PRO A 290 18.62 -4.30 9.01
CA PRO A 290 18.17 -2.94 8.77
C PRO A 290 17.20 -2.90 7.58
N CYS A 291 16.43 -1.81 7.52
CA CYS A 291 15.67 -1.39 6.35
C CYS A 291 16.56 -1.31 5.10
N ASN A 292 16.08 -1.86 3.98
CA ASN A 292 16.74 -1.87 2.68
C ASN A 292 16.46 -0.58 1.88
N LEU A 293 15.51 0.26 2.30
CA LEU A 293 15.28 1.57 1.70
C LEU A 293 16.44 2.51 2.04
N THR A 294 16.93 3.19 1.02
CA THR A 294 17.87 4.30 1.18
C THR A 294 17.22 5.45 1.96
N PHE A 295 18.05 6.35 2.50
CA PHE A 295 17.54 7.50 3.23
C PHE A 295 16.66 8.42 2.36
N ASP A 296 16.95 8.55 1.06
CA ASP A 296 16.12 9.32 0.12
C ASP A 296 14.75 8.67 -0.11
N GLU A 297 14.71 7.33 -0.23
CA GLU A 297 13.46 6.56 -0.36
C GLU A 297 12.61 6.63 0.92
N GLN A 298 13.23 6.54 2.12
CA GLN A 298 12.52 6.70 3.39
C GLN A 298 11.91 8.11 3.53
N LYS A 299 12.65 9.16 3.12
CA LYS A 299 12.11 10.53 3.08
C LYS A 299 10.93 10.63 2.11
N ALA A 300 11.06 10.04 0.92
CA ALA A 300 9.99 10.03 -0.08
C ALA A 300 8.73 9.32 0.45
N GLN A 301 8.90 8.14 1.07
CA GLN A 301 7.80 7.39 1.68
C GLN A 301 7.11 8.19 2.80
N MET A 302 7.86 8.68 3.78
CA MET A 302 7.29 9.48 4.88
C MET A 302 6.58 10.74 4.37
N THR A 303 7.13 11.38 3.33
CA THR A 303 6.51 12.57 2.71
C THR A 303 5.20 12.20 2.03
N LEU A 304 5.14 11.11 1.24
CA LEU A 304 3.91 10.66 0.60
C LEU A 304 2.86 10.27 1.65
N TRP A 305 3.21 9.51 2.70
CA TRP A 305 2.28 9.14 3.76
C TRP A 305 1.74 10.38 4.48
N SER A 306 2.58 11.38 4.69
CA SER A 306 2.16 12.65 5.30
C SER A 306 1.22 13.42 4.37
N MET A 307 1.58 13.55 3.09
CA MET A 307 0.76 14.23 2.08
C MET A 307 -0.56 13.51 1.81
N ALA A 308 -0.61 12.18 1.80
CA ALA A 308 -1.85 11.42 1.67
C ALA A 308 -2.66 11.36 2.98
N LYS A 309 -2.11 11.88 4.09
CA LYS A 309 -2.64 11.77 5.45
C LYS A 309 -2.93 10.31 5.86
N SER A 310 -2.06 9.39 5.42
CA SER A 310 -2.09 7.99 5.85
C SER A 310 -1.82 7.89 7.35
N PRO A 311 -2.39 6.91 8.07
CA PRO A 311 -1.89 6.52 9.39
C PRO A 311 -0.38 6.28 9.34
N LEU A 312 0.33 6.72 10.39
CA LEU A 312 1.78 6.57 10.52
C LEU A 312 2.07 5.49 11.56
N ILE A 313 2.19 4.24 11.13
CA ILE A 313 2.48 3.09 11.99
C ILE A 313 3.91 2.61 11.73
N TYR A 314 4.81 2.76 12.71
CA TYR A 314 6.21 2.33 12.58
C TYR A 314 6.33 0.80 12.79
N GLY A 315 6.92 0.09 11.82
CA GLY A 315 7.03 -1.37 11.84
C GLY A 315 8.33 -1.93 12.45
N GLY A 316 9.33 -1.10 12.69
CA GLY A 316 10.63 -1.53 13.20
C GLY A 316 10.71 -1.72 14.72
N ASP A 317 11.82 -2.29 15.18
CA ASP A 317 12.15 -2.33 16.61
C ASP A 317 12.66 -0.97 17.10
N LEU A 318 11.83 -0.26 17.88
CA LEU A 318 12.15 1.04 18.46
C LEU A 318 13.38 1.04 19.38
N ARG A 319 13.80 -0.12 19.92
CA ARG A 319 15.00 -0.22 20.77
C ARG A 319 16.30 -0.03 19.99
N HIS A 320 16.23 -0.21 18.67
CA HIS A 320 17.34 -0.12 17.73
C HIS A 320 17.15 1.05 16.73
N LEU A 321 16.32 2.04 17.07
CA LEU A 321 16.05 3.19 16.22
C LEU A 321 17.27 4.12 16.13
N ASP A 322 17.80 4.31 14.92
CA ASP A 322 18.90 5.22 14.66
C ASP A 322 18.44 6.69 14.51
N ASN A 323 19.38 7.62 14.63
CA ASN A 323 19.09 9.07 14.58
C ASN A 323 18.54 9.54 13.24
N SER A 324 18.96 8.93 12.12
CA SER A 324 18.52 9.32 10.78
C SER A 324 17.05 8.96 10.61
N THR A 325 16.67 7.73 10.91
CA THR A 325 15.27 7.26 10.90
C THR A 325 14.42 8.06 11.90
N PHE A 326 14.92 8.31 13.10
CA PHE A 326 14.23 9.14 14.10
C PHE A 326 13.95 10.55 13.58
N SER A 327 14.90 11.17 12.86
CA SER A 327 14.72 12.53 12.31
C SER A 327 13.63 12.60 11.25
N ILE A 328 13.44 11.53 10.46
CA ILE A 328 12.34 11.42 9.49
C ILE A 328 11.01 11.31 10.23
N MET A 329 10.92 10.37 11.18
CA MET A 329 9.68 10.08 11.93
C MET A 329 9.22 11.24 12.81
N THR A 330 10.14 12.10 13.25
CA THR A 330 9.85 13.24 14.13
C THR A 330 9.93 14.59 13.45
N ASN A 331 9.99 14.63 12.11
CA ASN A 331 9.99 15.89 11.37
C ASN A 331 8.69 16.66 11.66
N PRO A 332 8.75 17.83 12.34
CA PRO A 332 7.56 18.51 12.82
C PRO A 332 6.66 19.00 11.68
N THR A 333 7.25 19.36 10.53
CA THR A 333 6.50 19.83 9.37
C THR A 333 5.74 18.69 8.71
N LEU A 334 6.36 17.51 8.53
CA LEU A 334 5.67 16.34 7.97
C LEU A 334 4.51 15.88 8.87
N LEU A 335 4.73 15.85 10.19
CA LEU A 335 3.66 15.54 11.14
C LEU A 335 2.54 16.60 11.13
N LYS A 336 2.89 17.87 10.93
CA LYS A 336 1.91 18.95 10.77
C LYS A 336 1.11 18.79 9.47
N ILE A 337 1.75 18.40 8.36
CA ILE A 337 1.05 18.06 7.11
C ILE A 337 0.08 16.90 7.38
N ASN A 338 0.60 15.77 7.87
CA ASN A 338 -0.20 14.56 8.11
C ASN A 338 -1.44 14.86 8.96
N TYR A 339 -1.31 15.63 10.04
CA TYR A 339 -2.42 15.86 10.95
C TYR A 339 -3.28 17.09 10.60
N TYR A 340 -2.69 18.26 10.39
CA TYR A 340 -3.42 19.53 10.32
C TYR A 340 -3.75 20.01 8.91
N SER A 341 -3.07 19.52 7.87
CA SER A 341 -3.33 20.03 6.52
C SER A 341 -4.67 19.60 5.95
N LYS A 342 -5.12 20.34 4.93
CA LYS A 342 -6.34 20.09 4.14
C LYS A 342 -6.03 20.21 2.65
N ASN A 343 -6.98 19.81 1.81
CA ASN A 343 -6.87 19.88 0.34
C ASN A 343 -5.63 19.16 -0.19
N ASN A 344 -5.29 18.05 0.46
CA ASN A 344 -4.17 17.20 0.12
C ASN A 344 -4.48 16.46 -1.18
N MET A 345 -3.67 16.67 -2.21
CA MET A 345 -3.86 16.00 -3.49
C MET A 345 -2.58 16.00 -4.32
N GLU A 346 -2.58 15.16 -5.36
CA GLU A 346 -1.57 15.21 -6.38
C GLU A 346 -1.65 16.52 -7.17
N PHE A 347 -0.49 17.14 -7.39
CA PHE A 347 -0.32 18.37 -8.13
C PHE A 347 0.28 18.06 -9.51
N HIS A 348 -0.57 18.06 -10.53
CA HIS A 348 -0.20 17.61 -11.88
C HIS A 348 0.55 18.66 -12.71
N TYR A 349 0.62 19.92 -12.26
CA TYR A 349 1.23 21.02 -13.02
C TYR A 349 2.73 21.15 -12.72
N VAL A 350 3.48 20.10 -13.04
CA VAL A 350 4.95 20.08 -12.95
C VAL A 350 5.59 19.66 -14.27
N TYR A 351 6.80 20.13 -14.51
CA TYR A 351 7.63 19.67 -15.62
C TYR A 351 9.02 19.31 -15.11
N GLY A 352 9.61 18.29 -15.74
CA GLY A 352 10.87 17.70 -15.31
C GLY A 352 11.91 17.71 -16.43
N GLU A 353 13.15 18.04 -16.09
CA GLU A 353 14.32 17.88 -16.95
C GLU A 353 15.33 16.93 -16.29
N THR A 354 15.83 15.93 -17.03
CA THR A 354 16.91 15.08 -16.52
C THR A 354 18.21 15.85 -16.51
N THR A 355 18.94 15.83 -15.39
CA THR A 355 20.22 16.54 -15.30
C THR A 355 21.34 15.65 -15.85
N SER A 356 21.63 15.75 -17.15
CA SER A 356 22.79 15.07 -17.74
C SER A 356 24.08 15.84 -17.44
N ASN A 357 24.94 15.29 -16.57
CA ASN A 357 26.33 15.75 -16.45
C ASN A 357 27.24 14.86 -17.29
N THR A 358 27.55 15.28 -18.52
CA THR A 358 28.69 14.74 -19.29
C THR A 358 29.44 15.87 -19.98
N ARG A 359 30.70 16.10 -19.54
CA ARG A 359 31.68 16.94 -20.24
C ARG A 359 32.23 16.19 -21.47
N HIS A 360 32.44 16.94 -22.55
CA HIS A 360 32.88 16.48 -23.88
C HIS A 360 34.28 15.82 -23.93
N SER A 361 34.43 14.83 -24.82
CA SER A 361 35.47 14.83 -25.86
C SER A 361 35.05 13.95 -27.04
N GLY A 362 35.27 14.43 -28.27
CA GLY A 362 34.64 13.92 -29.49
C GLY A 362 35.22 12.65 -30.11
N HIS A 363 34.47 12.07 -31.04
CA HIS A 363 34.93 11.68 -32.37
C HIS A 363 33.73 11.32 -33.27
N LEU A 364 33.89 11.58 -34.57
CA LEU A 364 32.91 11.38 -35.64
C LEU A 364 32.56 9.89 -35.90
N SER A 365 31.28 9.71 -36.20
CA SER A 365 30.49 8.59 -36.77
C SER A 365 31.16 7.73 -37.89
N PRO A 366 30.64 6.53 -38.31
CA PRO A 366 29.20 6.32 -38.58
C PRO A 366 28.53 4.94 -38.42
N GLN A 367 27.19 5.04 -38.48
CA GLN A 367 26.15 4.09 -38.91
C GLN A 367 25.68 2.97 -37.97
N TYR A 368 24.38 3.09 -37.63
CA TYR A 368 23.49 2.23 -36.82
C TYR A 368 23.82 2.08 -35.33
N THR A 369 23.01 2.73 -34.50
CA THR A 369 23.00 2.54 -33.03
C THR A 369 21.57 2.20 -32.65
N VAL A 370 21.29 0.91 -32.50
CA VAL A 370 20.06 0.45 -31.83
C VAL A 370 20.34 0.61 -30.34
N ASN A 371 19.69 1.58 -29.69
CA ASN A 371 19.72 1.74 -28.23
C ASN A 371 18.48 1.04 -27.65
N PRO A 372 18.59 -0.14 -27.01
CA PRO A 372 17.45 -0.87 -26.47
C PRO A 372 16.87 -0.28 -25.17
N THR A 373 17.32 0.91 -24.75
CA THR A 373 17.05 1.44 -23.39
C THR A 373 16.56 2.89 -23.36
N LYS A 374 16.17 3.47 -24.50
CA LYS A 374 15.49 4.77 -24.54
C LYS A 374 14.02 4.59 -24.94
N HIS A 375 13.14 4.48 -23.96
CA HIS A 375 11.72 4.70 -24.16
C HIS A 375 11.42 6.16 -23.81
N ASP A 376 11.66 7.07 -24.76
CA ASP A 376 11.40 8.52 -24.64
C ASP A 376 9.88 8.81 -24.61
N GLY A 377 9.19 8.43 -23.54
CA GLY A 377 7.76 8.74 -23.33
C GLY A 377 6.79 8.03 -24.29
N MET A 378 7.21 6.90 -24.87
CA MET A 378 6.41 6.09 -25.79
C MET A 378 5.57 5.08 -25.01
N VAL A 379 4.28 5.00 -25.33
CA VAL A 379 3.33 4.09 -24.68
C VAL A 379 2.62 3.22 -25.73
N VAL A 380 2.33 1.97 -25.36
CA VAL A 380 1.62 1.03 -26.25
C VAL A 380 0.12 1.16 -26.01
N GLY A 381 -0.60 1.53 -27.07
CA GLY A 381 -2.04 1.67 -27.09
C GLY A 381 -2.75 0.52 -27.81
N LEU A 382 -4.09 0.48 -27.74
CA LEU A 382 -4.92 -0.42 -28.56
C LEU A 382 -5.84 0.36 -29.52
N THR A 383 -5.90 -0.08 -30.77
CA THR A 383 -6.80 0.47 -31.80
C THR A 383 -7.37 -0.63 -32.69
N SER A 384 -8.30 -0.28 -33.57
CA SER A 384 -8.75 -1.20 -34.64
C SER A 384 -7.58 -1.56 -35.55
N CYS A 385 -7.43 -2.84 -35.88
CA CYS A 385 -6.39 -3.33 -36.81
C CYS A 385 -6.50 -2.79 -38.24
N THR A 386 -7.61 -2.12 -38.58
CA THR A 386 -7.79 -1.41 -39.85
C THR A 386 -7.27 0.03 -39.81
N ASN A 387 -6.84 0.53 -38.65
CA ASN A 387 -6.25 1.85 -38.51
C ASN A 387 -4.79 1.81 -38.98
N ASP A 388 -4.40 2.74 -39.86
CA ASP A 388 -3.04 2.82 -40.38
C ASP A 388 -1.98 2.98 -39.28
N GLN A 389 -2.36 3.58 -38.15
CA GLN A 389 -1.51 3.70 -36.97
C GLN A 389 -1.25 2.36 -36.26
N ALA A 390 -1.90 1.26 -36.60
CA ALA A 390 -1.61 -0.06 -36.04
C ALA A 390 -0.51 -0.80 -36.81
N ASN A 391 -0.23 -0.38 -38.06
CA ASN A 391 0.72 -1.02 -38.96
C ASN A 391 2.18 -0.65 -38.62
N GLY A 392 3.12 -1.44 -39.12
CA GLY A 392 4.56 -1.12 -39.12
C GLY A 392 5.38 -1.80 -38.02
N TRP A 393 4.84 -2.83 -37.37
CA TRP A 393 5.59 -3.73 -36.50
C TRP A 393 6.34 -4.79 -37.32
N PHE A 394 7.55 -5.14 -36.90
CA PHE A 394 8.42 -6.13 -37.54
C PHE A 394 9.31 -6.84 -36.52
N VAL A 395 9.80 -8.03 -36.87
CA VAL A 395 10.75 -8.79 -36.03
C VAL A 395 12.19 -8.35 -36.31
N PHE A 396 13.04 -8.28 -35.28
CA PHE A 396 14.42 -7.81 -35.39
C PHE A 396 15.41 -8.68 -34.57
N PRO A 397 16.66 -8.84 -35.07
CA PRO A 397 17.12 -9.90 -35.97
C PRO A 397 16.30 -10.28 -37.20
N GLN A 398 16.51 -9.68 -38.39
CA GLN A 398 15.98 -10.28 -39.63
C GLN A 398 16.73 -11.57 -40.07
N ASP A 399 17.87 -11.91 -39.43
CA ASP A 399 18.73 -13.05 -39.82
C ASP A 399 18.68 -14.24 -38.84
N GLY A 400 17.50 -14.58 -38.35
CA GLY A 400 17.23 -15.89 -37.72
C GLY A 400 17.77 -16.10 -36.30
N LYS A 401 18.30 -15.06 -35.65
CA LYS A 401 18.57 -15.00 -34.20
C LYS A 401 18.20 -13.59 -33.74
N SER A 402 17.15 -13.47 -32.90
CA SER A 402 16.34 -12.23 -32.82
C SER A 402 15.01 -12.32 -32.07
N ASP A 403 15.01 -12.37 -30.73
CA ASP A 403 13.81 -12.41 -29.89
C ASP A 403 13.19 -11.01 -29.65
N HIS A 404 13.03 -10.14 -30.65
CA HIS A 404 12.43 -8.80 -30.44
C HIS A 404 11.43 -8.40 -31.53
N ILE A 405 10.39 -7.67 -31.14
CA ILE A 405 9.39 -7.06 -32.01
C ILE A 405 9.50 -5.54 -31.91
N CYS A 406 9.76 -4.91 -33.06
CA CYS A 406 10.07 -3.50 -33.17
C CYS A 406 9.09 -2.77 -34.08
N ARG A 407 9.00 -1.46 -33.90
CA ARG A 407 8.26 -0.55 -34.78
C ARG A 407 9.04 0.74 -34.96
N ILE A 408 9.19 1.20 -36.19
CA ILE A 408 9.75 2.51 -36.49
C ILE A 408 8.69 3.55 -36.19
N TYR A 409 9.02 4.54 -35.35
CA TYR A 409 8.09 5.60 -34.98
C TYR A 409 8.56 6.99 -35.42
N GLU A 410 9.87 7.19 -35.66
CA GLU A 410 10.42 8.47 -36.11
C GLU A 410 11.66 8.29 -36.99
N THR A 411 11.95 9.28 -37.83
CA THR A 411 13.16 9.34 -38.66
C THR A 411 13.91 10.63 -38.34
N GLU A 412 14.85 10.57 -37.41
CA GLU A 412 15.70 11.72 -37.06
C GLU A 412 17.00 11.68 -37.86
N ASN A 413 17.36 12.79 -38.54
CA ASN A 413 18.61 12.94 -39.28
C ASN A 413 18.91 11.77 -40.26
N GLY A 414 17.88 11.24 -40.91
CA GLY A 414 18.01 10.11 -41.86
C GLY A 414 18.26 8.74 -41.22
N LYS A 415 18.14 8.62 -39.89
CA LYS A 415 18.16 7.34 -39.16
C LYS A 415 16.77 7.03 -38.61
N ASN A 416 16.28 5.83 -38.88
CA ASN A 416 15.03 5.33 -38.31
C ASN A 416 15.23 5.01 -36.83
N VAL A 417 14.38 5.56 -35.97
CA VAL A 417 14.32 5.26 -34.53
C VAL A 417 13.18 4.28 -34.30
N SER A 418 13.49 3.16 -33.63
CA SER A 418 12.57 2.05 -33.42
C SER A 418 12.29 1.80 -31.94
N PHE A 419 11.01 1.59 -31.61
CA PHE A 419 10.56 1.08 -30.32
C PHE A 419 10.51 -0.45 -30.39
N CYS A 420 11.20 -1.15 -29.48
CA CYS A 420 11.30 -2.61 -29.50
C CYS A 420 10.85 -3.23 -28.16
N LEU A 421 10.24 -4.41 -28.24
CA LEU A 421 9.85 -5.26 -27.12
C LEU A 421 10.50 -6.64 -27.30
N GLY A 422 11.01 -7.22 -26.22
CA GLY A 422 11.53 -8.59 -26.21
C GLY A 422 10.39 -9.60 -26.36
N LYS A 423 10.58 -10.63 -27.17
CA LYS A 423 9.70 -11.75 -27.42
C LYS A 423 10.12 -12.88 -26.50
N THR A 424 9.30 -13.21 -25.51
CA THR A 424 9.59 -14.31 -24.59
C THR A 424 8.78 -15.54 -24.97
N LYS A 425 9.42 -16.70 -24.98
CA LYS A 425 8.70 -17.97 -25.11
C LYS A 425 7.79 -18.16 -23.90
N PRO A 426 6.61 -18.73 -24.08
CA PRO A 426 5.72 -18.93 -22.95
C PRO A 426 6.31 -19.94 -21.97
N LEU A 427 6.20 -19.65 -20.67
CA LEU A 427 6.58 -20.58 -19.61
C LEU A 427 5.65 -21.80 -19.72
N LEU A 428 6.19 -22.93 -20.19
CA LEU A 428 5.47 -24.20 -20.17
C LEU A 428 5.22 -24.62 -18.72
N ALA A 429 3.97 -24.93 -18.40
CA ALA A 429 3.68 -25.73 -17.22
C ALA A 429 4.23 -27.16 -17.46
N SER A 430 4.72 -27.78 -16.39
CA SER A 430 5.30 -29.12 -16.35
C SER A 430 4.54 -30.18 -17.17
N ASP A 431 5.30 -30.93 -17.98
CA ASP A 431 5.17 -32.29 -18.56
C ASP A 431 3.85 -33.10 -18.67
N ASP A 432 2.67 -32.58 -18.35
CA ASP A 432 1.39 -33.30 -18.51
C ASP A 432 0.36 -32.45 -19.30
N ASP A 433 0.58 -32.25 -20.60
CA ASP A 433 -0.44 -32.29 -21.67
C ASP A 433 0.20 -31.90 -23.01
N ILE A 434 0.88 -32.86 -23.66
CA ILE A 434 1.23 -32.74 -25.07
C ILE A 434 0.02 -33.23 -25.87
N ASN A 435 -0.85 -32.29 -26.24
CA ASN A 435 -1.66 -32.40 -27.45
C ASN A 435 -1.45 -31.13 -28.26
N GLU A 436 -0.48 -31.21 -29.15
CA GLU A 436 -0.20 -30.22 -30.18
C GLU A 436 -1.49 -29.92 -30.97
N LYS A 437 -1.90 -28.65 -30.94
CA LYS A 437 -2.57 -28.04 -32.09
C LYS A 437 -1.58 -27.09 -32.72
N GLU A 438 -1.36 -27.25 -34.03
CA GLU A 438 -0.54 -26.37 -34.89
C GLU A 438 -0.95 -24.87 -34.85
N GLU A 439 -1.99 -24.50 -34.09
CA GLU A 439 -2.50 -23.12 -33.93
C GLU A 439 -1.76 -22.24 -32.91
N ASP A 440 -0.80 -22.79 -32.15
CA ASP A 440 -0.13 -22.05 -31.06
C ASP A 440 1.33 -21.66 -31.32
N GLN A 441 1.89 -21.92 -32.50
CA GLN A 441 3.27 -21.53 -32.84
C GLN A 441 3.43 -20.02 -33.19
N THR A 442 2.34 -19.29 -33.46
CA THR A 442 2.40 -17.87 -33.85
C THR A 442 2.29 -16.89 -32.70
N LYS A 443 1.89 -17.35 -31.49
CA LYS A 443 1.63 -16.48 -30.33
C LYS A 443 2.80 -16.45 -29.35
N PHE A 444 3.01 -15.31 -28.74
CA PHE A 444 4.15 -15.09 -27.82
C PHE A 444 3.82 -14.03 -26.76
N HIS A 445 4.64 -14.01 -25.72
CA HIS A 445 4.65 -12.93 -24.73
C HIS A 445 5.60 -11.81 -25.18
N LEU A 446 5.34 -10.59 -24.70
CA LEU A 446 6.18 -9.42 -24.93
C LEU A 446 6.64 -8.80 -23.62
N ALA A 447 7.93 -8.45 -23.50
CA ALA A 447 8.54 -7.88 -22.30
C ALA A 447 9.43 -6.66 -22.65
N VAL A 448 9.66 -5.77 -21.67
CA VAL A 448 10.51 -4.56 -21.85
C VAL A 448 12.02 -4.89 -21.81
N ALA A 449 12.39 -6.08 -21.33
CA ALA A 449 13.79 -6.54 -21.28
C ALA A 449 13.85 -8.08 -21.23
N ASP A 450 14.93 -8.66 -21.75
CA ASP A 450 15.20 -10.12 -21.74
C ASP A 450 15.36 -10.74 -20.32
N ILE A 451 15.15 -9.96 -19.24
CA ILE A 451 15.55 -10.30 -17.86
C ILE A 451 14.40 -10.15 -16.85
N ASN A 452 13.20 -9.68 -17.24
CA ASN A 452 12.09 -9.45 -16.31
C ASN A 452 10.87 -10.35 -16.62
N ASP A 453 10.33 -11.04 -15.60
CA ASP A 453 9.08 -11.85 -15.65
C ASP A 453 7.79 -11.01 -15.83
N SER A 454 7.87 -9.86 -16.51
CA SER A 454 6.76 -8.93 -16.72
C SER A 454 6.37 -8.89 -18.19
N CYS A 455 5.15 -9.34 -18.49
CA CYS A 455 4.58 -9.45 -19.81
C CYS A 455 3.57 -8.33 -20.09
N LEU A 456 3.56 -7.83 -21.32
CA LEU A 456 2.61 -6.81 -21.79
C LEU A 456 1.19 -7.39 -21.82
N ASP A 457 0.28 -6.78 -21.08
CA ASP A 457 -1.13 -7.15 -21.11
C ASP A 457 -1.75 -6.71 -22.43
N ALA A 458 -2.31 -7.68 -23.14
CA ALA A 458 -3.13 -7.58 -24.32
C ALA A 458 -4.58 -7.11 -24.05
N SER A 459 -4.84 -6.49 -22.89
CA SER A 459 -6.13 -5.89 -22.57
C SER A 459 -5.94 -4.60 -21.79
N ALA A 460 -6.60 -3.52 -22.21
CA ALA A 460 -6.70 -2.29 -21.43
C ALA A 460 -7.46 -2.55 -20.11
N SER A 461 -7.06 -1.87 -19.03
CA SER A 461 -7.70 -1.99 -17.72
C SER A 461 -9.21 -1.70 -17.84
N ARG A 462 -10.06 -2.62 -17.36
CA ARG A 462 -11.51 -2.42 -17.35
C ARG A 462 -11.87 -1.46 -16.21
N ARG A 463 -12.09 -0.17 -16.52
CA ARG A 463 -13.15 0.75 -16.00
C ARG A 463 -12.68 2.21 -15.84
N ARG A 464 -13.00 3.09 -16.82
CA ARG A 464 -13.79 4.36 -16.74
C ARG A 464 -13.46 5.29 -17.94
N THR A 465 -14.48 6.08 -18.34
CA THR A 465 -14.64 7.12 -19.40
C THR A 465 -13.79 7.10 -20.70
N ALA A 466 -14.45 7.46 -21.82
CA ALA A 466 -13.99 7.32 -23.20
C ALA A 466 -12.68 8.06 -23.59
N SER A 467 -12.06 8.81 -22.68
CA SER A 467 -10.77 9.50 -22.90
C SER A 467 -9.57 8.85 -22.21
N GLU A 468 -9.77 7.85 -21.33
CA GLU A 468 -8.66 7.18 -20.61
C GLU A 468 -8.38 5.75 -21.11
N VAL A 469 -9.12 5.26 -22.09
CA VAL A 469 -9.02 3.87 -22.56
C VAL A 469 -8.17 3.79 -23.82
N LYS A 470 -6.87 3.56 -23.66
CA LYS A 470 -6.01 3.03 -24.74
C LYS A 470 -4.75 2.32 -24.24
N LEU A 471 -4.24 2.66 -23.06
CA LEU A 471 -2.91 2.27 -22.61
C LEU A 471 -2.87 0.83 -22.04
N LEU A 472 -1.83 0.09 -22.41
CA LEU A 472 -1.53 -1.25 -21.93
C LEU A 472 -0.60 -1.20 -20.70
N MET A 473 -0.68 -2.21 -19.85
CA MET A 473 0.17 -2.35 -18.66
C MET A 473 1.05 -3.60 -18.76
N PHE A 474 2.11 -3.65 -17.95
CA PHE A 474 2.91 -4.86 -17.78
C PHE A 474 2.52 -5.52 -16.46
N SER A 475 2.27 -6.83 -16.49
CA SER A 475 1.99 -7.62 -15.30
C SER A 475 2.77 -8.93 -15.33
N ARG A 476 2.80 -9.69 -14.22
CA ARG A 476 3.56 -10.96 -14.17
C ARG A 476 3.12 -11.88 -15.30
N CYS A 477 4.10 -12.47 -16.00
CA CYS A 477 3.86 -13.39 -17.09
C CYS A 477 3.02 -14.60 -16.62
N LYS A 478 1.90 -14.84 -17.29
CA LYS A 478 0.94 -15.93 -17.08
C LYS A 478 0.53 -16.46 -18.44
N TRP A 479 0.41 -17.77 -18.57
CA TRP A 479 -0.16 -18.40 -19.75
C TRP A 479 -1.67 -18.12 -19.85
N HIS A 480 -2.02 -16.95 -20.36
CA HIS A 480 -3.40 -16.48 -20.47
C HIS A 480 -3.55 -15.62 -21.71
N ALA A 481 -4.66 -15.74 -22.44
CA ALA A 481 -4.92 -14.97 -23.67
C ALA A 481 -4.79 -13.44 -23.50
N ARG A 482 -4.86 -12.94 -22.26
CA ARG A 482 -4.64 -11.53 -21.88
C ARG A 482 -3.19 -11.06 -21.98
N GLN A 483 -2.22 -11.93 -22.19
CA GLN A 483 -0.81 -11.55 -22.36
C GLN A 483 -0.21 -12.09 -23.67
N MET A 484 -1.04 -12.74 -24.49
CA MET A 484 -0.62 -13.37 -25.73
C MET A 484 -0.81 -12.42 -26.90
N TRP A 485 0.26 -12.24 -27.67
CA TRP A 485 0.31 -11.38 -28.85
C TRP A 485 0.66 -12.18 -30.09
N GLU A 486 0.18 -11.70 -31.25
CA GLU A 486 0.44 -12.29 -32.55
C GLU A 486 0.80 -11.20 -33.55
N LEU A 487 1.89 -11.37 -34.31
CA LEU A 487 2.23 -10.47 -35.41
C LEU A 487 1.69 -11.07 -36.70
N ASN A 488 0.82 -10.35 -37.40
CA ASN A 488 0.27 -10.82 -38.67
C ASN A 488 1.10 -10.37 -39.89
N ASP A 489 0.78 -10.93 -41.07
CA ASP A 489 1.47 -10.65 -42.33
C ASP A 489 1.40 -9.18 -42.80
N LYS A 490 0.51 -8.38 -42.22
CA LYS A 490 0.37 -6.94 -42.51
C LYS A 490 1.24 -6.06 -41.59
N GLY A 491 2.03 -6.66 -40.70
CA GLY A 491 2.84 -5.93 -39.73
C GLY A 491 2.02 -5.32 -38.60
N ASN A 492 0.87 -5.92 -38.27
CA ASN A 492 0.06 -5.55 -37.11
C ASN A 492 0.33 -6.50 -35.94
N LEU A 493 0.55 -5.92 -34.77
CA LEU A 493 0.70 -6.66 -33.53
C LEU A 493 -0.65 -6.79 -32.81
N VAL A 494 -1.24 -7.98 -32.82
CA VAL A 494 -2.63 -8.27 -32.45
C VAL A 494 -2.72 -8.86 -31.04
N SER A 495 -3.63 -8.32 -30.23
CA SER A 495 -4.01 -8.88 -28.93
C SER A 495 -4.84 -10.16 -29.11
N SER A 496 -4.42 -11.27 -28.49
CA SER A 496 -5.18 -12.52 -28.50
C SER A 496 -6.47 -12.45 -27.68
N TYR A 497 -6.59 -11.50 -26.75
CA TYR A 497 -7.77 -11.32 -25.90
C TYR A 497 -8.83 -10.42 -26.53
N SER A 498 -8.42 -9.24 -27.01
CA SER A 498 -9.34 -8.21 -27.50
C SER A 498 -9.48 -8.20 -29.03
N ARG A 499 -8.56 -8.86 -29.75
CA ARG A 499 -8.41 -8.78 -31.22
C ARG A 499 -8.13 -7.36 -31.75
N LEU A 500 -7.79 -6.42 -30.87
CA LEU A 500 -7.31 -5.09 -31.24
C LEU A 500 -5.80 -5.12 -31.52
N CYS A 501 -5.31 -4.12 -32.24
CA CYS A 501 -3.92 -4.02 -32.63
C CYS A 501 -3.18 -2.94 -31.84
N ALA A 502 -1.90 -3.21 -31.55
CA ALA A 502 -1.04 -2.32 -30.79
C ALA A 502 -0.66 -1.07 -31.61
N THR A 503 -0.86 0.10 -31.03
CA THR A 503 -0.29 1.37 -31.50
C THR A 503 0.89 1.77 -30.62
N VAL A 504 1.81 2.55 -31.17
CA VAL A 504 2.76 3.32 -30.35
C VAL A 504 2.29 4.76 -30.43
N GLU A 505 1.90 5.32 -29.30
CA GLU A 505 1.59 6.75 -29.20
C GLU A 505 2.79 7.44 -28.55
N SER A 506 3.31 8.49 -29.21
CA SER A 506 4.18 9.43 -28.54
C SER A 506 3.30 10.20 -27.56
N SER A 507 3.56 10.07 -26.27
CA SER A 507 2.97 11.03 -25.35
C SER A 507 3.47 12.41 -25.81
N LYS A 508 2.57 13.32 -26.15
CA LYS A 508 2.89 14.75 -26.27
C LYS A 508 3.18 15.38 -24.88
N GLU A 509 3.73 14.57 -23.99
CA GLU A 509 4.29 14.87 -22.68
C GLU A 509 5.75 14.40 -22.70
N ALA A 510 6.53 14.90 -23.65
CA ALA A 510 7.97 14.76 -23.62
C ALA A 510 8.49 15.46 -22.33
N GLY A 511 8.65 14.70 -21.24
CA GLY A 511 9.37 15.15 -20.05
C GLY A 511 8.94 14.62 -18.66
N ILE A 512 7.84 13.89 -18.48
CA ILE A 512 7.31 13.58 -17.13
C ILE A 512 7.26 12.08 -16.78
N THR A 513 8.16 11.26 -17.32
CA THR A 513 8.38 9.94 -16.69
C THR A 513 8.99 10.18 -15.31
N GLY A 514 8.37 9.67 -14.25
CA GLY A 514 8.91 9.67 -12.89
C GLY A 514 8.78 10.95 -12.04
N ALA A 515 8.55 12.14 -12.61
CA ALA A 515 8.29 13.33 -11.78
C ALA A 515 6.86 13.35 -11.24
N ARG A 516 6.68 13.42 -9.92
CA ARG A 516 5.38 13.58 -9.28
C ARG A 516 5.42 14.75 -8.30
N ALA A 517 4.28 15.35 -8.01
CA ALA A 517 4.19 16.37 -6.97
C ALA A 517 2.90 16.26 -6.18
N TRP A 518 2.93 16.69 -4.93
CA TRP A 518 1.76 16.79 -4.06
C TRP A 518 1.66 18.18 -3.47
N ILE A 519 0.43 18.63 -3.25
CA ILE A 519 0.14 19.91 -2.63
C ILE A 519 -0.84 19.74 -1.47
N ALA A 520 -0.66 20.54 -0.42
CA ALA A 520 -1.57 20.62 0.70
C ALA A 520 -1.61 22.03 1.29
N THR A 521 -2.69 22.35 2.01
CA THR A 521 -2.86 23.63 2.70
C THR A 521 -2.78 23.45 4.21
N GLY A 522 -1.91 24.22 4.86
CA GLY A 522 -1.77 24.30 6.30
C GLY A 522 -2.91 25.06 6.97
N SER A 523 -3.03 24.90 8.29
CA SER A 523 -4.11 25.50 9.08
C SER A 523 -4.03 27.02 9.20
N LYS A 524 -2.86 27.64 8.93
CA LYS A 524 -2.66 29.10 9.03
C LYS A 524 -2.46 29.75 7.66
N GLY A 525 -2.72 29.02 6.57
CA GLY A 525 -2.54 29.51 5.21
C GLY A 525 -1.22 29.10 4.55
N GLU A 526 -0.38 28.32 5.22
CA GLU A 526 0.84 27.76 4.62
C GLU A 526 0.47 26.84 3.45
N ILE A 527 1.29 26.83 2.39
CA ILE A 527 1.14 25.88 1.28
C ILE A 527 2.33 24.91 1.34
N TYR A 528 2.04 23.62 1.36
CA TYR A 528 3.03 22.57 1.30
C TYR A 528 3.09 22.04 -0.11
N LEU A 529 4.27 22.09 -0.74
CA LEU A 529 4.51 21.55 -2.08
C LEU A 529 5.65 20.53 -2.01
N ALA A 530 5.36 19.27 -2.31
CA ALA A 530 6.36 18.20 -2.34
C ALA A 530 6.63 17.76 -3.77
N PHE A 531 7.90 17.72 -4.17
CA PHE A 531 8.36 17.11 -5.41
C PHE A 531 8.94 15.73 -5.12
N PHE A 532 8.64 14.78 -6.00
CA PHE A 532 9.12 13.41 -5.94
C PHE A 532 9.72 13.01 -7.28
N ASN A 533 10.86 12.34 -7.23
CA ASN A 533 11.48 11.74 -8.39
C ASN A 533 11.41 10.23 -8.27
N LEU A 534 10.57 9.59 -9.08
CA LEU A 534 10.42 8.14 -9.08
C LEU A 534 11.42 7.41 -9.97
N ASP A 535 12.25 8.14 -10.71
CA ASP A 535 13.27 7.55 -11.58
C ASP A 535 14.56 7.23 -10.83
N SER A 536 15.37 6.37 -11.43
CA SER A 536 16.71 5.99 -10.97
C SER A 536 17.79 7.05 -11.27
N VAL A 537 17.44 8.18 -11.89
CA VAL A 537 18.36 9.28 -12.23
C VAL A 537 17.88 10.58 -11.61
N SER A 538 18.81 11.48 -11.27
CA SER A 538 18.45 12.79 -10.74
C SER A 538 17.65 13.61 -11.75
N ARG A 539 16.66 14.34 -11.25
CA ARG A 539 15.74 15.12 -12.08
C ARG A 539 15.52 16.51 -11.48
N LYS A 540 15.58 17.54 -12.32
CA LYS A 540 15.11 18.88 -11.96
C LYS A 540 13.60 18.92 -12.15
N ILE A 541 12.84 19.16 -11.09
CA ILE A 541 11.38 19.28 -11.12
C ILE A 541 11.02 20.74 -10.85
N THR A 542 10.09 21.26 -11.65
CA THR A 542 9.68 22.67 -11.58
C THR A 542 8.16 22.80 -11.57
N ALA A 543 7.65 23.74 -10.79
CA ALA A 543 6.25 24.15 -10.75
C ALA A 543 6.15 25.68 -10.88
N ARG A 544 5.14 26.18 -11.57
CA ARG A 544 4.84 27.62 -11.62
C ARG A 544 3.98 28.01 -10.43
N ILE A 545 4.27 29.18 -9.83
CA ILE A 545 3.45 29.75 -8.76
C ILE A 545 2.00 29.97 -9.22
N SER A 546 1.81 30.42 -10.47
CA SER A 546 0.49 30.62 -11.08
C SER A 546 -0.32 29.32 -11.23
N ASP A 547 0.34 28.16 -11.28
CA ASP A 547 -0.36 26.88 -11.35
C ASP A 547 -0.87 26.42 -9.98
N LEU A 548 -0.30 26.92 -8.88
CA LEU A 548 -0.82 26.68 -7.52
C LEU A 548 -2.24 27.26 -7.37
N GLU A 549 -2.54 28.39 -8.02
CA GLU A 549 -3.86 29.03 -8.04
C GLU A 549 -4.95 28.11 -8.62
N LYS A 550 -4.58 27.25 -9.59
CA LYS A 550 -5.53 26.33 -10.25
C LYS A 550 -6.10 25.30 -9.28
N VAL A 551 -5.35 24.96 -8.23
CA VAL A 551 -5.73 23.94 -7.24
C VAL A 551 -6.25 24.57 -5.95
N LEU A 552 -5.66 25.68 -5.50
CA LEU A 552 -5.99 26.31 -4.23
C LEU A 552 -7.06 27.41 -4.33
N GLY A 553 -7.31 27.91 -5.55
CA GLY A 553 -8.19 29.04 -5.82
C GLY A 553 -7.49 30.40 -5.63
N THR A 554 -8.02 31.41 -6.32
CA THR A 554 -7.45 32.77 -6.42
C THR A 554 -7.39 33.54 -5.08
N ALA A 555 -8.15 33.11 -4.07
CA ALA A 555 -8.16 33.76 -2.76
C ALA A 555 -6.91 33.45 -1.91
N PHE A 556 -6.17 32.38 -2.25
CA PHE A 556 -5.06 31.85 -1.47
C PHE A 556 -3.68 32.35 -1.92
N VAL A 557 -3.55 32.82 -3.16
CA VAL A 557 -2.30 33.38 -3.70
C VAL A 557 -2.55 34.87 -3.94
N ARG A 558 -2.39 35.70 -2.89
CA ARG A 558 -2.73 37.13 -2.96
C ARG A 558 -1.67 37.97 -3.66
N LYS A 559 -0.48 37.41 -3.85
CA LYS A 559 0.67 38.01 -4.52
C LYS A 559 1.23 36.97 -5.50
N HIS A 560 1.70 37.39 -6.65
CA HIS A 560 2.50 36.54 -7.55
C HIS A 560 3.91 36.27 -6.99
N SER A 561 4.03 36.16 -5.66
CA SER A 561 5.29 35.87 -5.00
C SER A 561 5.04 35.22 -3.66
N CYS A 562 5.83 34.19 -3.37
CA CYS A 562 5.73 33.40 -2.14
C CYS A 562 7.09 33.35 -1.45
N SER A 563 7.10 33.49 -0.12
CA SER A 563 8.27 33.12 0.67
C SER A 563 8.39 31.60 0.67
N CYS A 564 9.56 31.06 0.37
CA CYS A 564 9.79 29.63 0.23
C CYS A 564 10.85 29.12 1.21
N SER A 565 10.59 27.99 1.88
CA SER A 565 11.57 27.31 2.74
C SER A 565 11.60 25.81 2.45
N ASP A 566 12.80 25.23 2.42
CA ASP A 566 13.00 23.78 2.31
C ASP A 566 12.84 23.13 3.70
N VAL A 567 11.91 22.19 3.80
CA VAL A 567 11.53 21.50 5.04
C VAL A 567 12.63 20.55 5.54
N TRP A 568 13.43 19.95 4.66
CA TRP A 568 14.47 19.01 5.06
C TRP A 568 15.72 19.71 5.56
N SER A 569 16.15 20.76 4.85
CA SER A 569 17.35 21.52 5.24
C SER A 569 17.07 22.65 6.22
N GLY A 570 15.80 23.04 6.39
CA GLY A 570 15.39 24.21 7.18
C GLY A 570 15.82 25.55 6.59
N ARG A 571 16.36 25.56 5.35
CA ARG A 571 16.86 26.77 4.70
C ARG A 571 15.71 27.57 4.13
N ASN A 572 15.67 28.85 4.45
CA ASN A 572 14.83 29.83 3.76
C ASN A 572 15.45 30.13 2.39
N LEU A 573 14.69 29.87 1.32
CA LEU A 573 15.10 30.06 -0.07
C LEU A 573 14.74 31.47 -0.59
N GLY A 574 14.08 32.28 0.23
CA GLY A 574 13.70 33.65 -0.09
C GLY A 574 12.36 33.75 -0.82
N LEU A 575 12.19 34.87 -1.53
CA LEU A 575 10.99 35.15 -2.31
C LEU A 575 11.10 34.47 -3.69
N VAL A 576 10.04 33.77 -4.09
CA VAL A 576 9.90 33.11 -5.39
C VAL A 576 8.70 33.70 -6.12
N GLU A 577 8.91 34.28 -7.31
CA GLU A 577 7.86 35.03 -8.02
C GLU A 577 7.21 34.21 -9.15
N GLU A 578 7.98 33.46 -9.93
CA GLU A 578 7.46 32.78 -11.13
C GLU A 578 7.42 31.25 -10.95
N GLU A 579 8.55 30.65 -10.59
CA GLU A 579 8.76 29.20 -10.64
C GLU A 579 9.55 28.70 -9.43
N ILE A 580 9.10 27.59 -8.86
CA ILE A 580 9.83 26.83 -7.85
C ILE A 580 10.46 25.63 -8.53
N SER A 581 11.77 25.49 -8.42
CA SER A 581 12.51 24.39 -9.03
C SER A 581 13.51 23.77 -8.06
N ALA A 582 13.64 22.46 -8.09
CA ALA A 582 14.71 21.75 -7.38
C ALA A 582 15.20 20.52 -8.15
N ALA A 583 16.51 20.26 -8.02
CA ALA A 583 17.08 18.97 -8.37
C ALA A 583 16.72 17.96 -7.27
N VAL A 584 16.08 16.87 -7.65
CA VAL A 584 15.63 15.80 -6.78
C VAL A 584 16.42 14.54 -7.12
N ASN A 585 17.08 13.95 -6.10
CA ASN A 585 17.84 12.72 -6.24
C ASN A 585 16.97 11.55 -6.74
N PRO A 586 17.57 10.47 -7.28
CA PRO A 586 16.85 9.24 -7.59
C PRO A 586 16.02 8.76 -6.41
N HIS A 587 14.75 8.42 -6.65
CA HIS A 587 13.79 7.96 -5.63
C HIS A 587 13.60 8.92 -4.45
N GLY A 588 14.08 10.17 -4.57
CA GLY A 588 14.07 11.16 -3.51
C GLY A 588 12.87 12.09 -3.56
N CYS A 589 12.83 12.99 -2.58
CA CYS A 589 11.86 14.07 -2.53
C CYS A 589 12.47 15.38 -2.02
N VAL A 590 11.80 16.49 -2.35
CA VAL A 590 12.02 17.82 -1.77
C VAL A 590 10.66 18.36 -1.34
N VAL A 591 10.60 18.98 -0.17
CA VAL A 591 9.34 19.52 0.37
C VAL A 591 9.55 20.99 0.70
N PHE A 592 8.65 21.83 0.18
CA PHE A 592 8.64 23.27 0.40
C PHE A 592 7.47 23.65 1.31
N GLU A 593 7.72 24.57 2.23
CA GLU A 593 6.69 25.38 2.89
C GLU A 593 6.68 26.77 2.24
N LEU A 594 5.53 27.16 1.71
CA LEU A 594 5.32 28.41 1.00
C LEU A 594 4.34 29.30 1.76
N MET A 595 4.61 30.60 1.75
CA MET A 595 3.71 31.64 2.24
C MET A 595 3.44 32.64 1.11
N CYS A 596 2.23 32.59 0.57
CA CYS A 596 1.65 33.48 -0.43
C CYS A 596 0.45 34.23 0.20
#